data_AF-A0A7L1GLX5-F1
#
_entry.id   AF-A0A7L1GLX5-F1
#
_cell.length_a   1.000
_cell.length_b   1.000
_cell.length_c   1.000
_cell.angle_alpha   90.00
_cell.angle_beta   90.00
_cell.angle_gamma   90.00
#
_symmetry.space_group_name_H-M   'P 1'
#
loop_
_entity.id
_entity.type
_entity.pdbx_description
1 polymer ?
#
loop_
_entity_poly.entity_id
_entity_poly.type
_entity_poly.pdbx_seq_one_letter_code
_entity_poly.pdbx_strand_id
1 'polypeptide(L)'
;ETSILEEYNINWTQKLGAGISGPVRVCVKKSSQERFALKILLDRPKARNEVRLHMMCATHPNIVQIIEVYANSVQFPHESSPRARLLIVMEMMEGGELFHRISQHRHFTEKQASQVTKQATLALQHCHSLNIAHRDLKPENLLFKDNSLDAPVKLCDFGFAKVDQGDLMTPQFTPYYVAPQVLEAQRRHQKEKSGIIPTSPTPYTYNKSCDLWSLGVIIYVMLCGYPPFYSKHHSRTIPKDMRKKIMTGSFEFPEEEWSQISEMAKDIVRKLLKVKPEERLTIEGVLDHPWLNSTEALDNILPSAQLMMDKAMVAGIQQAHAEQLANMRIQDLKVSLKPLHSVNNPILRKRKLLGTKPKDGVYIHDPENGSNDSNVALEKLRDVIAQCILPQAGKGENEDEKLNEVMQEAWKYNRECKLLRDTLQSFSWNGRGFTDKVDRLKLAEIVKQVIEEQTNSHDSQ
;
A
#
# COMPACT_ATOMS: atom_id res chain seq x y z
N GLU A 1 -25.93 -22.60 12.83
CA GLU A 1 -24.83 -21.66 13.15
C GLU A 1 -25.16 -21.04 14.50
N THR A 2 -24.37 -21.34 15.53
CA THR A 2 -24.54 -20.74 16.85
C THR A 2 -24.16 -19.27 16.76
N SER A 3 -24.98 -18.38 17.33
CA SER A 3 -24.65 -16.96 17.41
C SER A 3 -23.59 -16.74 18.47
N ILE A 4 -22.56 -15.94 18.17
CA ILE A 4 -21.56 -15.53 19.18
C ILE A 4 -22.23 -14.90 20.42
N LEU A 5 -23.39 -14.25 20.22
CA LEU A 5 -24.12 -13.56 21.28
C LEU A 5 -24.81 -14.53 22.25
N GLU A 6 -24.93 -15.81 21.89
CA GLU A 6 -25.41 -16.86 22.81
C GLU A 6 -24.32 -17.20 23.83
N GLU A 7 -23.05 -17.23 23.41
CA GLU A 7 -21.92 -17.68 24.22
C GLU A 7 -21.09 -16.55 24.87
N TYR A 8 -21.06 -15.36 24.27
CA TYR A 8 -20.25 -14.22 24.73
C TYR A 8 -21.07 -12.94 24.91
N ASN A 9 -20.71 -12.19 25.95
CA ASN A 9 -21.11 -10.81 26.13
C ASN A 9 -20.06 -9.89 25.49
N ILE A 10 -20.43 -9.13 24.45
CA ILE A 10 -19.51 -8.24 23.74
C ILE A 10 -19.60 -6.83 24.32
N ASN A 11 -18.46 -6.26 24.74
CA ASN A 11 -18.39 -4.87 25.15
C ASN A 11 -18.12 -3.98 23.92
N TRP A 12 -19.19 -3.40 23.38
CA TRP A 12 -19.13 -2.55 22.17
C TRP A 12 -18.49 -1.18 22.40
N THR A 13 -18.41 -0.69 23.63
CA THR A 13 -17.84 0.63 23.95
C THR A 13 -16.35 0.54 24.21
N GLN A 14 -15.90 -0.52 24.90
CA GLN A 14 -14.49 -0.72 25.22
C GLN A 14 -13.70 -1.20 23.99
N LYS A 15 -12.87 -0.31 23.45
CA LYS A 15 -11.97 -0.58 22.34
C LYS A 15 -10.60 -0.98 22.89
N LEU A 16 -10.07 -2.11 22.43
CA LEU A 16 -8.70 -2.52 22.74
C LEU A 16 -7.71 -2.02 21.68
N GLY A 17 -8.16 -1.93 20.44
CA GLY A 17 -7.37 -1.42 19.33
C GLY A 17 -8.23 -1.21 18.07
N ALA A 18 -7.70 -0.47 17.11
CA ALA A 18 -8.17 -0.51 15.73
C ALA A 18 -6.98 -0.87 14.85
N GLY A 19 -6.85 -2.15 14.51
CA GLY A 19 -5.97 -2.55 13.44
C GLY A 19 -6.51 -2.11 12.09
N ILE A 20 -5.68 -2.18 11.06
CA ILE A 20 -6.10 -1.91 9.67
C ILE A 20 -7.13 -2.94 9.15
N SER A 21 -7.10 -4.14 9.72
CA SER A 21 -7.99 -5.26 9.39
C SER A 21 -9.40 -5.06 9.99
N GLY A 22 -9.50 -4.51 11.20
CA GLY A 22 -10.78 -4.21 11.84
C GLY A 22 -10.66 -3.85 13.33
N PRO A 23 -11.78 -3.42 13.96
CA PRO A 23 -11.79 -3.09 15.38
C PRO A 23 -11.62 -4.34 16.26
N VAL A 24 -10.97 -4.15 17.40
CA VAL A 24 -10.82 -5.16 18.46
C VAL A 24 -11.54 -4.69 19.73
N ARG A 25 -12.39 -5.55 20.29
CA ARG A 25 -13.25 -5.29 21.45
C ARG A 25 -12.99 -6.30 22.56
N VAL A 26 -13.35 -5.95 23.79
CA VAL A 26 -13.41 -6.94 24.87
C VAL A 26 -14.69 -7.77 24.72
N CYS A 27 -14.60 -9.08 24.93
CA CYS A 27 -15.76 -9.94 25.14
C CYS A 27 -15.55 -10.85 26.35
N VAL A 28 -16.64 -11.35 26.91
CA VAL A 28 -16.62 -12.20 28.11
C VAL A 28 -17.43 -13.46 27.83
N LYS A 29 -16.84 -14.64 28.02
CA LYS A 29 -17.56 -15.92 27.83
C LYS A 29 -18.56 -16.09 28.97
N LYS A 30 -19.82 -16.33 28.64
CA LYS A 30 -20.91 -16.36 29.65
C LYS A 30 -20.76 -17.49 30.65
N SER A 31 -20.28 -18.65 30.20
CA SER A 31 -20.14 -19.84 31.04
C SER A 31 -19.03 -19.72 32.08
N SER A 32 -17.88 -19.13 31.72
CA SER A 32 -16.70 -19.03 32.59
C SER A 32 -16.47 -17.64 33.18
N GLN A 33 -17.15 -16.61 32.67
CA GLN A 33 -16.86 -15.19 32.95
C GLN A 33 -15.43 -14.75 32.56
N GLU A 34 -14.73 -15.56 31.76
CA GLU A 34 -13.38 -15.25 31.31
C GLU A 34 -13.39 -14.19 30.20
N ARG A 35 -12.40 -13.29 30.23
CA ARG A 35 -12.25 -12.16 29.31
C ARG A 35 -11.38 -12.55 28.11
N PHE A 36 -11.81 -12.11 26.93
CA PHE A 36 -11.15 -12.37 25.65
C PHE A 36 -11.10 -11.12 24.76
N ALA A 37 -10.21 -11.16 23.77
CA ALA A 37 -10.17 -10.17 22.71
C ALA A 37 -11.02 -10.63 21.53
N LEU A 38 -11.93 -9.78 21.05
CA LEU A 38 -12.76 -10.05 19.89
C LEU A 38 -12.34 -9.15 18.73
N LYS A 39 -11.72 -9.75 17.70
CA LYS A 39 -11.43 -9.06 16.44
C LYS A 39 -12.57 -9.27 15.47
N ILE A 40 -13.00 -8.18 14.82
CA ILE A 40 -14.21 -8.19 14.01
C ILE A 40 -13.89 -7.72 12.59
N LEU A 41 -14.05 -8.61 11.62
CA LEU A 41 -13.76 -8.37 10.21
C LEU A 41 -15.03 -8.49 9.38
N LEU A 42 -15.12 -7.74 8.28
CA LEU A 42 -16.14 -8.02 7.27
C LEU A 42 -15.83 -9.37 6.62
N ASP A 43 -16.84 -10.22 6.48
CA ASP A 43 -16.65 -11.53 5.87
C ASP A 43 -16.34 -11.39 4.38
N ARG A 44 -15.06 -11.57 4.05
CA ARG A 44 -14.49 -11.43 2.71
C ARG A 44 -13.38 -12.47 2.55
N PRO A 45 -13.05 -12.88 1.30
CA PRO A 45 -11.98 -13.85 1.06
C PRO A 45 -10.64 -13.49 1.71
N LYS A 46 -10.27 -12.20 1.72
CA LYS A 46 -9.04 -11.73 2.38
C LYS A 46 -9.08 -11.99 3.90
N ALA A 47 -10.19 -11.68 4.55
CA ALA A 47 -10.36 -11.88 5.99
C ALA A 47 -10.40 -13.38 6.34
N ARG A 48 -11.06 -14.21 5.52
CA ARG A 48 -11.03 -15.68 5.69
C ARG A 48 -9.61 -16.24 5.57
N ASN A 49 -8.82 -15.72 4.63
CA ASN A 49 -7.43 -16.14 4.50
C ASN A 49 -6.57 -15.69 5.70
N GLU A 50 -6.76 -14.47 6.20
CA GLU A 50 -6.12 -13.98 7.43
C GLU A 50 -6.40 -14.92 8.62
N VAL A 51 -7.68 -15.27 8.84
CA VAL A 51 -8.06 -16.20 9.92
C VAL A 51 -7.41 -17.57 9.73
N ARG A 52 -7.46 -18.12 8.52
CA ARG A 52 -6.86 -19.43 8.22
C ARG A 52 -5.36 -19.44 8.52
N LEU A 53 -4.62 -18.42 8.09
CA LEU A 53 -3.18 -18.34 8.32
C LEU A 53 -2.84 -18.15 9.80
N HIS A 54 -3.59 -17.34 10.52
CA HIS A 54 -3.41 -17.17 11.96
C HIS A 54 -3.67 -18.50 12.68
N MET A 55 -4.77 -19.19 12.37
CA MET A 55 -5.09 -20.50 12.98
C MET A 55 -3.99 -21.54 12.73
N MET A 56 -3.39 -21.56 11.53
CA MET A 56 -2.27 -22.47 11.23
C MET A 56 -1.05 -22.23 12.13
N CYS A 57 -0.82 -20.99 12.58
CA CYS A 57 0.31 -20.62 13.43
C CYS A 57 -0.04 -20.54 14.93
N ALA A 58 -1.32 -20.53 15.29
CA ALA A 58 -1.80 -20.21 16.65
C ALA A 58 -1.44 -21.27 17.72
N THR A 59 -0.84 -22.40 17.32
CA THR A 59 -0.33 -23.43 18.25
C THR A 59 0.97 -23.03 18.93
N HIS A 60 1.68 -22.02 18.42
CA HIS A 60 2.97 -21.59 18.96
C HIS A 60 2.80 -20.67 20.19
N PRO A 61 3.56 -20.86 21.29
CA PRO A 61 3.38 -20.09 22.53
C PRO A 61 3.61 -18.58 22.36
N ASN A 62 4.44 -18.17 21.41
CA ASN A 62 4.71 -16.76 21.08
C ASN A 62 3.82 -16.20 19.96
N ILE A 63 2.68 -16.84 19.67
CA ILE A 63 1.67 -16.32 18.74
C ILE A 63 0.34 -16.25 19.48
N VAL A 64 -0.42 -15.15 19.31
CA VAL A 64 -1.71 -14.98 19.97
C VAL A 64 -2.65 -16.11 19.57
N GLN A 65 -3.21 -16.81 20.56
CA GLN A 65 -4.10 -17.93 20.34
C GLN A 65 -5.48 -17.47 19.86
N ILE A 66 -5.98 -18.13 18.80
CA ILE A 66 -7.39 -18.07 18.43
C ILE A 66 -8.13 -19.15 19.24
N ILE A 67 -9.15 -18.73 19.96
CA ILE A 67 -10.00 -19.61 20.77
C ILE A 67 -11.11 -20.17 19.90
N GLU A 68 -11.89 -19.29 19.27
CA GLU A 68 -13.06 -19.63 18.48
C GLU A 68 -13.25 -18.62 17.33
N VAL A 69 -13.90 -19.06 16.25
CA VAL A 69 -14.23 -18.21 15.10
C VAL A 69 -15.71 -18.38 14.75
N TYR A 70 -16.43 -17.26 14.68
CA TYR A 70 -17.83 -17.24 14.27
C TYR A 70 -17.98 -16.49 12.95
N ALA A 71 -18.79 -17.04 12.04
CA ALA A 71 -19.29 -16.34 10.87
C ALA A 71 -20.76 -16.00 11.12
N ASN A 72 -21.05 -14.77 11.55
CA ASN A 72 -22.41 -14.34 11.86
C ASN A 72 -22.73 -12.99 11.22
N SER A 73 -24.01 -12.69 11.05
CA SER A 73 -24.48 -11.35 10.69
C SER A 73 -24.68 -10.51 11.94
N VAL A 74 -23.79 -9.54 12.19
CA VAL A 74 -23.84 -8.68 13.39
C VAL A 74 -23.92 -7.21 12.98
N GLN A 75 -24.81 -6.47 13.63
CA GLN A 75 -24.97 -5.04 13.47
C GLN A 75 -24.07 -4.30 14.47
N PHE A 76 -23.17 -3.44 13.98
CA PHE A 76 -22.42 -2.56 14.87
C PHE A 76 -23.30 -1.42 15.38
N PRO A 77 -22.96 -0.84 16.56
CA PRO A 77 -23.49 0.47 16.92
C PRO A 77 -23.29 1.44 15.75
N HIS A 78 -24.35 2.16 15.37
CA HIS A 78 -24.39 3.13 14.27
C HIS A 78 -24.49 2.55 12.84
N GLU A 79 -24.63 1.24 12.65
CA GLU A 79 -24.98 0.68 11.34
C GLU A 79 -26.51 0.54 11.18
N SER A 80 -27.02 0.78 9.96
CA SER A 80 -28.46 0.69 9.66
C SER A 80 -28.97 -0.76 9.51
N SER A 81 -28.08 -1.72 9.26
CA SER A 81 -28.45 -3.13 9.09
C SER A 81 -27.30 -4.07 9.49
N PRO A 82 -27.59 -5.32 9.91
CA PRO A 82 -26.58 -6.33 10.17
C PRO A 82 -25.74 -6.64 8.93
N ARG A 83 -24.46 -6.95 9.13
CA ARG A 83 -23.54 -7.35 8.05
C ARG A 83 -22.87 -8.67 8.39
N ALA A 84 -22.61 -9.48 7.37
CA ALA A 84 -21.83 -10.71 7.51
C ALA A 84 -20.40 -10.40 7.96
N ARG A 85 -19.99 -11.01 9.08
CA ARG A 85 -18.72 -10.73 9.75
C ARG A 85 -18.06 -12.02 10.19
N LEU A 86 -16.73 -12.01 10.17
CA LEU A 86 -15.90 -12.97 10.88
C LEU A 86 -15.55 -12.37 12.24
N LEU A 87 -15.82 -13.14 13.28
CA LEU A 87 -15.70 -12.76 14.68
C LEU A 87 -14.70 -13.72 15.31
N ILE A 88 -13.52 -13.21 15.61
CA ILE A 88 -12.36 -14.01 15.99
C ILE A 88 -12.14 -13.77 17.48
N VAL A 89 -12.49 -14.75 18.30
CA VAL A 89 -12.24 -14.75 19.74
C VAL A 89 -10.80 -15.19 19.95
N MET A 90 -10.00 -14.34 20.57
CA MET A 90 -8.58 -14.54 20.83
C MET A 90 -8.30 -14.41 22.33
N GLU A 91 -7.21 -15.00 22.77
CA GLU A 91 -6.74 -14.80 24.14
C GLU A 91 -6.52 -13.32 24.46
N MET A 92 -6.76 -12.93 25.71
CA MET A 92 -6.53 -11.56 26.15
C MET A 92 -5.03 -11.30 26.35
N MET A 93 -4.55 -10.17 25.82
CA MET A 93 -3.19 -9.65 25.99
C MET A 93 -3.27 -8.36 26.81
N GLU A 94 -3.02 -8.44 28.12
CA GLU A 94 -3.19 -7.35 29.08
C GLU A 94 -1.91 -6.56 29.38
N GLY A 95 -0.75 -7.07 28.92
CA GLY A 95 0.56 -6.44 29.14
C GLY A 95 0.90 -5.31 28.17
N GLY A 96 0.00 -5.02 27.21
CA GLY A 96 0.15 -3.94 26.24
C GLY A 96 1.18 -4.21 25.12
N GLU A 97 1.40 -3.19 24.30
CA GLU A 97 2.35 -3.20 23.18
C GLU A 97 3.80 -3.11 23.69
N LEU A 98 4.74 -3.64 22.90
CA LEU A 98 6.16 -3.73 23.25
C LEU A 98 6.75 -2.39 23.76
N PHE A 99 6.68 -1.33 22.96
CA PHE A 99 7.29 -0.03 23.33
C PHE A 99 6.49 0.71 24.39
N HIS A 100 5.17 0.51 24.44
CA HIS A 100 4.39 1.03 25.55
C HIS A 100 4.90 0.42 26.87
N ARG A 101 5.13 -0.89 26.93
CA ARG A 101 5.66 -1.52 28.12
C ARG A 101 7.04 -1.01 28.51
N ILE A 102 7.96 -0.88 27.56
CA ILE A 102 9.30 -0.31 27.80
C ILE A 102 9.19 1.10 28.38
N SER A 103 8.28 1.94 27.86
CA SER A 103 8.06 3.31 28.37
C SER A 103 7.56 3.38 29.82
N GLN A 104 6.92 2.32 30.31
CA GLN A 104 6.39 2.25 31.68
C GLN A 104 7.44 1.78 32.69
N HIS A 105 8.56 1.20 32.25
CA HIS A 105 9.57 0.64 33.14
C HIS A 105 10.79 1.56 33.21
N ARG A 106 11.23 1.91 34.42
CA ARG A 106 12.43 2.73 34.61
C ARG A 106 13.72 2.03 34.19
N HIS A 107 13.71 0.70 34.19
CA HIS A 107 14.87 -0.13 33.88
C HIS A 107 14.44 -1.19 32.87
N PHE A 108 14.93 -1.05 31.64
CA PHE A 108 14.85 -2.08 30.61
C PHE A 108 16.28 -2.50 30.27
N THR A 109 16.62 -3.77 30.39
CA THR A 109 18.00 -4.24 30.22
C THR A 109 18.23 -4.90 28.87
N GLU A 110 19.49 -4.98 28.47
CA GLU A 110 19.89 -5.65 27.23
C GLU A 110 19.48 -7.13 27.22
N LYS A 111 19.52 -7.80 28.38
CA LYS A 111 19.03 -9.17 28.59
C LYS A 111 17.54 -9.28 28.31
N GLN A 112 16.73 -8.32 28.76
CA GLN A 112 15.29 -8.29 28.47
C GLN A 112 15.05 -8.08 26.98
N ALA A 113 15.79 -7.18 26.32
CA ALA A 113 15.72 -6.98 24.87
C ALA A 113 16.07 -8.27 24.08
N SER A 114 17.09 -8.99 24.51
CA SER A 114 17.48 -10.30 23.95
C SER A 114 16.36 -11.34 24.12
N GLN A 115 15.76 -11.44 25.31
CA GLN A 115 14.65 -12.37 25.57
C GLN A 115 13.42 -12.07 24.70
N VAL A 116 13.01 -10.79 24.61
CA VAL A 116 11.92 -10.36 23.72
C VAL A 116 12.24 -10.71 22.28
N THR A 117 13.47 -10.44 21.82
CA THR A 117 13.92 -10.76 20.46
C THR A 117 13.84 -12.26 20.20
N LYS A 118 14.28 -13.09 21.14
CA LYS A 118 14.24 -14.55 21.02
C LYS A 118 12.80 -15.05 20.84
N GLN A 119 11.87 -14.57 21.66
CA GLN A 119 10.46 -14.93 21.58
C GLN A 119 9.80 -14.50 20.26
N ALA A 120 10.08 -13.26 19.79
CA ALA A 120 9.62 -12.79 18.50
C ALA A 120 10.21 -13.62 17.33
N THR A 121 11.49 -13.98 17.42
CA THR A 121 12.19 -14.81 16.42
C THR A 121 11.60 -16.21 16.36
N LEU A 122 11.29 -16.84 17.51
CA LEU A 122 10.64 -18.15 17.56
C LEU A 122 9.25 -18.13 16.90
N ALA A 123 8.46 -17.07 17.15
CA ALA A 123 7.17 -16.88 16.47
C ALA A 123 7.33 -16.79 14.94
N LEU A 124 8.31 -16.02 14.46
CA LEU A 124 8.60 -15.87 13.04
C LEU A 124 9.12 -17.16 12.41
N GLN A 125 10.02 -17.87 13.10
CA GLN A 125 10.53 -19.17 12.66
C GLN A 125 9.39 -20.16 12.46
N HIS A 126 8.45 -20.22 13.41
CA HIS A 126 7.28 -21.08 13.28
C HIS A 126 6.45 -20.72 12.03
N CYS A 127 6.16 -19.43 11.82
CA CYS A 127 5.47 -18.97 10.60
C CYS A 127 6.24 -19.38 9.33
N HIS A 128 7.55 -19.13 9.32
CA HIS A 128 8.42 -19.38 8.16
C HIS A 128 8.56 -20.87 7.83
N SER A 129 8.50 -21.75 8.85
CA SER A 129 8.50 -23.21 8.72
C SER A 129 7.23 -23.74 8.04
N LEU A 130 6.08 -23.07 8.28
CA LEU A 130 4.82 -23.31 7.59
C LEU A 130 4.74 -22.60 6.24
N ASN A 131 5.87 -22.01 5.81
CA ASN A 131 5.98 -21.22 4.60
C ASN A 131 5.05 -20.00 4.59
N ILE A 132 4.83 -19.38 5.75
CA ILE A 132 4.02 -18.18 5.94
C ILE A 132 4.96 -17.02 6.28
N ALA A 133 4.89 -15.93 5.50
CA ALA A 133 5.55 -14.67 5.86
C ALA A 133 4.52 -13.75 6.54
N HIS A 134 4.91 -13.09 7.64
CA HIS A 134 4.01 -12.22 8.39
C HIS A 134 3.78 -10.88 7.67
N ARG A 135 4.86 -10.27 7.17
CA ARG A 135 4.93 -9.03 6.36
C ARG A 135 4.50 -7.73 7.05
N ASP A 136 3.91 -7.78 8.23
CA ASP A 136 3.59 -6.58 9.04
C ASP A 136 4.23 -6.65 10.43
N LEU A 137 5.46 -7.16 10.53
CA LEU A 137 6.16 -7.18 11.83
C LEU A 137 6.50 -5.74 12.25
N LYS A 138 5.96 -5.33 13.40
CA LYS A 138 6.10 -3.99 13.96
C LYS A 138 5.82 -4.03 15.47
N PRO A 139 6.24 -3.02 16.25
CA PRO A 139 6.08 -3.02 17.70
C PRO A 139 4.64 -3.18 18.17
N GLU A 140 3.68 -2.61 17.44
CA GLU A 140 2.25 -2.67 17.75
C GLU A 140 1.67 -4.10 17.60
N ASN A 141 2.36 -4.97 16.86
CA ASN A 141 1.98 -6.36 16.65
C ASN A 141 2.72 -7.33 17.60
N LEU A 142 3.55 -6.82 18.51
CA LEU A 142 4.20 -7.59 19.58
C LEU A 142 3.58 -7.18 20.92
N LEU A 143 2.75 -8.06 21.46
CA LEU A 143 1.99 -7.82 22.68
C LEU A 143 2.48 -8.69 23.82
N PHE A 144 2.52 -8.13 25.02
CA PHE A 144 2.77 -8.92 26.22
C PHE A 144 1.47 -9.52 26.78
N LYS A 145 1.56 -10.77 27.26
CA LYS A 145 0.41 -11.49 27.79
C LYS A 145 -0.25 -10.78 28.98
N ASP A 146 0.55 -10.32 29.93
CA ASP A 146 0.12 -9.65 31.16
C ASP A 146 1.23 -8.73 31.68
N ASN A 147 1.07 -8.14 32.87
CA ASN A 147 2.02 -7.18 33.44
C ASN A 147 3.15 -7.81 34.27
N SER A 148 3.27 -9.15 34.35
CA SER A 148 4.36 -9.83 35.06
C SER A 148 5.72 -9.60 34.38
N LEU A 149 6.81 -9.48 35.14
CA LEU A 149 8.13 -9.15 34.60
C LEU A 149 8.63 -10.16 33.55
N ASP A 150 8.20 -11.41 33.67
CA ASP A 150 8.51 -12.55 32.81
C ASP A 150 7.41 -12.85 31.77
N ALA A 151 6.43 -11.94 31.62
CA ALA A 151 5.32 -12.10 30.70
C ALA A 151 5.80 -12.43 29.28
N PRO A 152 5.24 -13.47 28.63
CA PRO A 152 5.59 -13.81 27.27
C PRO A 152 5.11 -12.72 26.30
N VAL A 153 5.97 -12.43 25.32
CA VAL A 153 5.65 -11.65 24.12
C VAL A 153 5.06 -12.59 23.08
N LYS A 154 3.96 -12.13 22.46
CA LYS A 154 3.30 -12.85 21.37
C LYS A 154 3.08 -11.95 20.16
N LEU A 155 3.29 -12.52 18.99
CA LEU A 155 2.98 -11.93 17.69
C LEU A 155 1.47 -11.99 17.42
N CYS A 156 0.90 -10.89 16.91
CA CYS A 156 -0.50 -10.79 16.52
C CYS A 156 -0.67 -10.14 15.13
N ASP A 157 -1.91 -10.11 14.64
CA ASP A 157 -2.36 -9.46 13.39
C ASP A 157 -1.80 -10.02 12.05
N PHE A 158 -2.37 -11.14 11.62
CA PHE A 158 -2.04 -11.80 10.34
C PHE A 158 -2.73 -11.17 9.11
N GLY A 159 -3.25 -9.93 9.19
CA GLY A 159 -3.99 -9.28 8.10
C GLY A 159 -3.19 -9.03 6.81
N PHE A 160 -1.86 -9.13 6.90
CA PHE A 160 -0.93 -9.07 5.79
C PHE A 160 -0.18 -10.38 5.57
N ALA A 161 -0.42 -11.42 6.36
CA ALA A 161 0.27 -12.69 6.21
C ALA A 161 -0.09 -13.36 4.87
N LYS A 162 0.87 -14.07 4.28
CA LYS A 162 0.66 -14.82 3.04
C LYS A 162 1.56 -16.06 2.99
N VAL A 163 1.06 -17.14 2.39
CA VAL A 163 1.86 -18.33 2.09
C VAL A 163 2.85 -17.99 0.97
N ASP A 164 4.11 -18.31 1.17
CA ASP A 164 5.20 -18.05 0.25
C ASP A 164 5.29 -19.10 -0.86
N GLN A 165 4.40 -19.05 -1.86
CA GLN A 165 4.38 -20.02 -2.98
C GLN A 165 5.42 -19.70 -4.07
N GLY A 166 6.40 -18.85 -3.77
CA GLY A 166 7.39 -18.38 -4.73
C GLY A 166 6.86 -17.29 -5.68
N ASP A 167 5.56 -16.95 -5.67
CA ASP A 167 4.87 -16.09 -6.64
C ASP A 167 4.48 -14.69 -6.09
N LEU A 168 5.09 -14.25 -5.00
CA LEU A 168 4.61 -13.07 -4.26
C LEU A 168 5.10 -11.75 -4.86
N MET A 169 4.30 -11.21 -5.77
CA MET A 169 4.58 -9.94 -6.46
C MET A 169 4.14 -8.67 -5.71
N THR A 170 3.54 -8.77 -4.52
CA THR A 170 2.89 -7.61 -3.85
C THR A 170 3.53 -7.19 -2.53
N PRO A 171 4.21 -6.03 -2.48
CA PRO A 171 4.79 -5.49 -1.26
C PRO A 171 3.72 -4.86 -0.35
N GLN A 172 3.62 -5.37 0.89
CA GLN A 172 2.78 -4.82 1.96
C GLN A 172 3.64 -4.74 3.23
N PHE A 173 4.17 -3.55 3.58
CA PHE A 173 5.14 -3.40 4.68
C PHE A 173 5.10 -1.99 5.31
N THR A 174 5.61 -1.87 6.55
CA THR A 174 5.72 -0.64 7.38
C THR A 174 6.94 0.22 7.07
N PRO A 175 6.82 1.52 6.73
CA PRO A 175 7.86 2.45 6.25
C PRO A 175 9.22 2.34 6.92
N TYR A 176 9.24 2.36 8.26
CA TYR A 176 10.47 2.29 9.07
C TYR A 176 11.09 0.89 9.08
N TYR A 177 10.26 -0.13 8.86
CA TYR A 177 10.57 -1.55 8.87
C TYR A 177 10.57 -2.15 7.45
N VAL A 178 10.53 -1.31 6.41
CA VAL A 178 10.51 -1.75 5.02
C VAL A 178 11.93 -2.10 4.59
N ALA A 179 12.12 -3.35 4.21
CA ALA A 179 13.38 -3.80 3.67
C ALA A 179 13.66 -3.19 2.27
N PRO A 180 14.91 -2.90 1.90
CA PRO A 180 15.23 -2.20 0.64
C PRO A 180 14.65 -2.84 -0.63
N GLN A 181 14.62 -4.16 -0.67
CA GLN A 181 14.06 -4.95 -1.77
C GLN A 181 12.56 -4.73 -1.98
N VAL A 182 11.82 -4.31 -0.95
CA VAL A 182 10.40 -3.95 -1.07
C VAL A 182 10.25 -2.64 -1.85
N LEU A 183 11.10 -1.66 -1.56
CA LEU A 183 11.12 -0.37 -2.27
C LEU A 183 11.56 -0.57 -3.72
N GLU A 184 12.46 -1.52 -3.96
CA GLU A 184 12.90 -1.91 -5.30
C GLU A 184 11.79 -2.64 -6.06
N ALA A 185 11.11 -3.60 -5.44
CA ALA A 185 9.94 -4.28 -6.00
C ALA A 185 8.81 -3.30 -6.35
N GLN A 186 8.52 -2.30 -5.49
CA GLN A 186 7.55 -1.24 -5.79
C GLN A 186 7.95 -0.41 -7.02
N ARG A 187 9.21 0.02 -7.08
CA ARG A 187 9.74 0.80 -8.20
C ARG A 187 9.72 0.00 -9.50
N ARG A 188 10.06 -1.29 -9.43
CA ARG A 188 10.05 -2.21 -10.56
C ARG A 188 8.63 -2.49 -11.04
N HIS A 189 7.70 -2.80 -10.15
CA HIS A 189 6.28 -3.00 -10.46
C HIS A 189 5.64 -1.76 -11.09
N GLN A 190 6.01 -0.55 -10.64
CA GLN A 190 5.58 0.70 -11.27
C GLN A 190 6.11 0.82 -12.71
N LYS A 191 7.38 0.45 -12.94
CA LYS A 191 8.00 0.46 -14.28
C LYS A 191 7.47 -0.65 -15.20
N GLU A 192 7.16 -1.83 -14.67
CA GLU A 192 6.54 -2.94 -15.41
C GLU A 192 5.09 -2.58 -15.79
N LYS A 193 4.31 -2.01 -14.85
CA LYS A 193 2.95 -1.51 -15.14
C LYS A 193 2.92 -0.36 -16.14
N SER A 194 3.96 0.48 -16.18
CA SER A 194 4.10 1.56 -17.14
C SER A 194 4.72 1.13 -18.47
N GLY A 195 5.02 -0.16 -18.67
CA GLY A 195 5.60 -0.71 -19.90
C GLY A 195 7.07 -0.29 -20.16
N ILE A 196 7.77 0.26 -19.16
CA ILE A 196 9.14 0.77 -19.31
C ILE A 196 10.17 -0.36 -19.27
N ILE A 197 9.86 -1.49 -18.61
CA ILE A 197 10.74 -2.66 -18.53
C ILE A 197 9.96 -3.96 -18.78
N PRO A 198 10.59 -4.99 -19.38
CA PRO A 198 9.98 -6.30 -19.59
C PRO A 198 9.61 -6.99 -18.27
N THR A 199 8.52 -7.74 -18.26
CA THR A 199 8.06 -8.52 -17.11
C THR A 199 9.09 -9.61 -16.78
N SER A 200 9.59 -9.64 -15.53
CA SER A 200 10.56 -10.65 -15.11
C SER A 200 9.94 -12.06 -15.10
N PRO A 201 10.60 -13.10 -15.65
CA PRO A 201 10.10 -14.48 -15.62
C PRO A 201 10.31 -15.18 -14.26
N THR A 202 11.17 -14.65 -13.39
CA THR A 202 11.39 -15.17 -12.04
C THR A 202 10.60 -14.36 -11.00
N PRO A 203 9.70 -15.00 -10.25
CA PRO A 203 8.94 -14.32 -9.21
C PRO A 203 9.81 -14.04 -7.95
N TYR A 204 9.51 -12.93 -7.28
CA TYR A 204 10.35 -12.29 -6.26
C TYR A 204 10.08 -12.89 -4.85
N THR A 205 11.00 -13.68 -4.28
CA THR A 205 10.82 -14.53 -3.07
C THR A 205 11.11 -13.85 -1.71
N TYR A 206 10.93 -12.53 -1.60
CA TYR A 206 11.60 -11.72 -0.57
C TYR A 206 10.88 -11.54 0.77
N ASN A 207 9.74 -12.18 1.01
CA ASN A 207 8.85 -11.80 2.13
C ASN A 207 9.37 -12.22 3.51
N LYS A 208 9.93 -13.42 3.66
CA LYS A 208 10.54 -13.87 4.93
C LYS A 208 11.72 -12.98 5.34
N SER A 209 12.54 -12.57 4.36
CA SER A 209 13.66 -11.66 4.61
C SER A 209 13.21 -10.26 5.05
N CYS A 210 11.99 -9.84 4.69
CA CYS A 210 11.44 -8.56 5.14
C CYS A 210 11.08 -8.62 6.63
N ASP A 211 10.53 -9.72 7.13
CA ASP A 211 10.28 -9.92 8.56
C ASP A 211 11.59 -9.77 9.37
N LEU A 212 12.71 -10.29 8.83
CA LEU A 212 14.03 -10.18 9.46
C LEU A 212 14.58 -8.75 9.46
N TRP A 213 14.37 -7.98 8.39
CA TRP A 213 14.69 -6.56 8.40
C TRP A 213 13.86 -5.82 9.45
N SER A 214 12.56 -6.08 9.50
CA SER A 214 11.68 -5.48 10.51
C SER A 214 12.13 -5.83 11.92
N LEU A 215 12.55 -7.08 12.16
CA LEU A 215 13.14 -7.51 13.43
C LEU A 215 14.38 -6.69 13.78
N GLY A 216 15.29 -6.46 12.83
CA GLY A 216 16.49 -5.63 13.03
C GLY A 216 16.18 -4.19 13.45
N VAL A 217 15.14 -3.59 12.85
CA VAL A 217 14.68 -2.24 13.24
C VAL A 217 14.04 -2.25 14.63
N ILE A 218 13.25 -3.28 14.98
CA ILE A 218 12.68 -3.42 16.34
C ILE A 218 13.79 -3.54 17.37
N ILE A 219 14.81 -4.37 17.11
CA ILE A 219 15.98 -4.53 17.99
C ILE A 219 16.70 -3.19 18.18
N TYR A 220 17.00 -2.47 17.09
CA TYR A 220 17.66 -1.16 17.17
C TYR A 220 16.89 -0.20 18.09
N VAL A 221 15.57 -0.09 17.90
CA VAL A 221 14.72 0.79 18.69
C VAL A 221 14.60 0.31 20.14
N MET A 222 14.52 -1.01 20.40
CA MET A 222 14.54 -1.56 21.76
C MET A 222 15.83 -1.22 22.51
N LEU A 223 16.95 -1.15 21.80
CA LEU A 223 18.26 -0.87 22.40
C LEU A 223 18.43 0.62 22.70
N CYS A 224 18.13 1.51 21.74
CA CYS A 224 18.45 2.94 21.87
C CYS A 224 17.25 3.90 21.97
N GLY A 225 16.02 3.46 21.71
CA GLY A 225 14.82 4.29 21.85
C GLY A 225 14.40 5.07 20.60
N TYR A 226 15.16 5.03 19.50
CA TYR A 226 14.86 5.75 18.25
C TYR A 226 15.09 4.87 17.02
N PRO A 227 14.42 5.15 15.88
CA PRO A 227 14.59 4.33 14.67
C PRO A 227 15.96 4.56 13.99
N PRO A 228 16.56 3.51 13.37
CA PRO A 228 17.85 3.61 12.68
C PRO A 228 17.79 4.51 11.44
N PHE A 229 16.60 4.69 10.87
CA PHE A 229 16.36 5.54 9.71
C PHE A 229 15.37 6.63 10.09
N TYR A 230 15.85 7.85 10.23
CA TYR A 230 15.02 9.03 10.48
C TYR A 230 15.40 10.19 9.55
N SER A 231 14.41 11.04 9.26
CA SER A 231 14.58 12.32 8.59
C SER A 231 14.33 13.45 9.59
N LYS A 232 15.05 14.56 9.42
CA LYS A 232 14.77 15.80 10.15
C LYS A 232 13.45 16.45 9.69
N HIS A 233 12.93 16.07 8.53
CA HIS A 233 11.71 16.61 7.96
C HIS A 233 10.54 15.65 8.17
N HIS A 234 9.57 16.08 8.97
CA HIS A 234 8.32 15.34 9.14
C HIS A 234 7.49 15.47 7.85
N SER A 235 7.16 14.34 7.23
CA SER A 235 6.35 14.29 6.01
C SER A 235 5.43 13.08 6.03
N ARG A 236 4.23 13.24 5.45
CA ARG A 236 3.24 12.15 5.25
C ARG A 236 3.72 11.03 4.32
N THR A 237 4.83 11.26 3.61
CA THR A 237 5.51 10.29 2.73
C THR A 237 6.95 10.12 3.18
N ILE A 238 7.57 8.95 2.94
CA ILE A 238 8.98 8.73 3.29
C ILE A 238 9.84 9.83 2.64
N PRO A 239 10.51 10.69 3.43
CA PRO A 239 11.40 11.72 2.90
C PRO A 239 12.51 11.12 2.02
N LYS A 240 12.94 11.85 0.97
CA LYS A 240 13.92 11.34 0.00
C LYS A 240 15.24 10.92 0.66
N ASP A 241 15.66 11.65 1.69
CA ASP A 241 16.84 11.35 2.53
C ASP A 241 16.66 10.07 3.34
N MET A 242 15.50 9.87 3.98
CA MET A 242 15.19 8.63 4.70
C MET A 242 15.15 7.44 3.75
N ARG A 243 14.53 7.59 2.57
CA ARG A 243 14.54 6.55 1.52
C ARG A 243 15.97 6.22 1.07
N LYS A 244 16.81 7.24 0.89
CA LYS A 244 18.22 7.03 0.53
C LYS A 244 18.94 6.23 1.60
N LYS A 245 18.80 6.60 2.88
CA LYS A 245 19.41 5.88 4.01
C LYS A 245 18.99 4.40 4.06
N ILE A 246 17.69 4.11 3.89
CA ILE A 246 17.18 2.74 3.83
C ILE A 246 17.81 1.98 2.65
N MET A 247 17.78 2.55 1.44
CA MET A 247 18.31 1.88 0.24
C MET A 247 19.84 1.68 0.28
N THR A 248 20.57 2.51 1.02
CA THR A 248 22.02 2.36 1.20
C THR A 248 22.39 1.61 2.48
N GLY A 249 21.42 1.25 3.33
CA GLY A 249 21.68 0.67 4.66
C GLY A 249 22.52 1.58 5.56
N SER A 250 22.41 2.90 5.38
CA SER A 250 23.20 3.89 6.12
C SER A 250 22.48 4.24 7.42
N PHE A 251 22.97 3.66 8.51
CA PHE A 251 22.62 3.95 9.89
C PHE A 251 23.89 3.87 10.74
N GLU A 252 23.86 4.47 11.92
CA GLU A 252 25.02 4.58 12.81
C GLU A 252 24.63 4.15 14.23
N PHE A 253 25.63 3.99 15.10
CA PHE A 253 25.47 3.73 16.53
C PHE A 253 26.07 4.91 17.31
N PRO A 254 25.33 6.02 17.51
CA PRO A 254 25.85 7.18 18.21
C PRO A 254 26.37 6.85 19.61
N GLU A 255 27.58 7.29 19.94
CA GLU A 255 28.26 6.98 21.21
C GLU A 255 27.46 7.40 22.45
N GLU A 256 26.64 8.46 22.34
CA GLU A 256 25.80 8.98 23.43
C GLU A 256 24.88 7.88 24.01
N GLU A 257 24.17 7.13 23.16
CA GLU A 257 23.30 6.04 23.61
C GLU A 257 23.91 4.65 23.47
N TRP A 258 24.89 4.47 22.58
CA TRP A 258 25.40 3.15 22.20
C TRP A 258 26.71 2.76 22.87
N SER A 259 27.34 3.63 23.65
CA SER A 259 28.61 3.32 24.35
C SER A 259 28.49 2.15 25.35
N GLN A 260 27.33 1.98 25.98
CA GLN A 260 27.08 0.92 26.97
C GLN A 260 26.40 -0.33 26.39
N ILE A 261 26.03 -0.31 25.10
CA ILE A 261 25.38 -1.44 24.43
C ILE A 261 26.46 -2.38 23.89
N SER A 262 26.30 -3.68 24.13
CA SER A 262 27.31 -4.68 23.74
C SER A 262 27.56 -4.71 22.23
N GLU A 263 28.78 -5.10 21.84
CA GLU A 263 29.10 -5.29 20.43
C GLU A 263 28.32 -6.46 19.81
N MET A 264 27.90 -7.43 20.62
CA MET A 264 27.04 -8.53 20.19
C MET A 264 25.65 -8.04 19.76
N ALA A 265 25.07 -7.07 20.48
CA ALA A 265 23.82 -6.42 20.11
C ALA A 265 23.96 -5.58 18.83
N LYS A 266 25.07 -4.84 18.69
CA LYS A 266 25.36 -4.08 17.47
C LYS A 266 25.56 -5.01 16.27
N ASP A 267 26.22 -6.15 16.47
CA ASP A 267 26.50 -7.11 15.40
C ASP A 267 25.24 -7.77 14.84
N ILE A 268 24.30 -8.20 15.70
CA ILE A 268 23.05 -8.79 15.22
C ILE A 268 22.22 -7.78 14.40
N VAL A 269 22.20 -6.52 14.84
CA VAL A 269 21.56 -5.42 14.11
C VAL A 269 22.23 -5.19 12.76
N ARG A 270 23.57 -5.13 12.70
CA ARG A 270 24.34 -4.98 11.45
C ARG A 270 24.04 -6.10 10.46
N LYS A 271 23.89 -7.34 10.93
CA LYS A 271 23.59 -8.52 10.10
C LYS A 271 22.13 -8.58 9.63
N LEU A 272 21.18 -8.08 10.43
CA LEU A 272 19.76 -8.00 10.06
C LEU A 272 19.44 -6.83 9.13
N LEU A 273 20.12 -5.70 9.27
CA LEU A 273 19.92 -4.50 8.45
C LEU A 273 20.81 -4.46 7.19
N LYS A 274 21.23 -5.64 6.69
CA LYS A 274 21.87 -5.75 5.37
C LYS A 274 20.87 -5.45 4.27
N VAL A 275 21.29 -4.60 3.32
CA VAL A 275 20.45 -4.17 2.19
C VAL A 275 20.10 -5.34 1.30
N LYS A 276 21.12 -6.12 0.92
CA LYS A 276 20.95 -7.34 0.13
C LYS A 276 20.36 -8.45 0.99
N PRO A 277 19.17 -8.98 0.65
CA PRO A 277 18.52 -10.03 1.44
C PRO A 277 19.31 -11.33 1.56
N GLU A 278 20.10 -11.67 0.55
CA GLU A 278 21.00 -12.82 0.54
C GLU A 278 22.20 -12.68 1.48
N GLU A 279 22.58 -11.45 1.84
CA GLU A 279 23.62 -11.16 2.85
C GLU A 279 23.01 -11.01 4.25
N ARG A 280 21.68 -10.97 4.36
CA ARG A 280 20.97 -10.78 5.61
C ARG A 280 20.98 -12.08 6.42
N LEU A 281 21.14 -11.93 7.74
CA LEU A 281 21.08 -13.07 8.65
C LEU A 281 19.77 -13.84 8.44
N THR A 282 19.85 -15.18 8.34
CA THR A 282 18.67 -16.04 8.24
C THR A 282 17.98 -16.19 9.60
N ILE A 283 16.76 -16.70 9.64
CA ILE A 283 16.03 -16.89 10.90
C ILE A 283 16.76 -17.87 11.84
N GLU A 284 17.38 -18.92 11.29
CA GLU A 284 18.24 -19.84 12.04
C GLU A 284 19.48 -19.11 12.56
N GLY A 285 20.14 -18.32 11.71
CA GLY A 285 21.31 -17.53 12.11
C GLY A 285 21.01 -16.51 13.20
N VAL A 286 19.78 -15.98 13.27
CA VAL A 286 19.33 -15.13 14.38
C VAL A 286 19.24 -15.95 15.67
N LEU A 287 18.57 -17.11 15.64
CA LEU A 287 18.41 -17.97 16.82
C LEU A 287 19.73 -18.53 17.34
N ASP A 288 20.69 -18.77 16.46
CA ASP A 288 22.04 -19.22 16.81
C ASP A 288 22.96 -18.05 17.21
N HIS A 289 22.53 -16.80 17.04
CA HIS A 289 23.36 -15.64 17.30
C HIS A 289 23.78 -15.58 18.78
N PRO A 290 25.08 -15.37 19.08
CA PRO A 290 25.57 -15.36 20.46
C PRO A 290 24.81 -14.39 21.38
N TRP A 291 24.30 -13.26 20.85
CA TRP A 291 23.50 -12.30 21.62
C TRP A 291 22.20 -12.89 22.22
N LEU A 292 21.58 -13.88 21.56
CA LEU A 292 20.36 -14.55 22.05
C LEU A 292 20.65 -15.78 22.94
N ASN A 293 21.89 -16.24 22.95
CA ASN A 293 22.31 -17.46 23.65
C ASN A 293 23.37 -17.21 24.73
N SER A 294 23.86 -15.98 24.88
CA SER A 294 24.85 -15.64 25.89
C SER A 294 24.29 -15.83 27.29
N THR A 295 25.06 -16.51 28.14
CA THR A 295 24.82 -16.64 29.57
C THR A 295 25.52 -15.55 30.38
N GLU A 296 26.41 -14.77 29.76
CA GLU A 296 27.00 -13.60 30.39
C GLU A 296 25.91 -12.55 30.62
N ALA A 297 25.94 -11.95 31.81
CA ALA A 297 24.89 -11.03 32.25
C ALA A 297 24.87 -9.75 31.39
N LEU A 298 24.01 -9.73 30.37
CA LEU A 298 23.64 -8.54 29.59
C LEU A 298 22.73 -7.61 30.43
N ASP A 299 23.11 -7.32 31.67
CA ASP A 299 22.28 -6.55 32.61
C ASP A 299 22.44 -5.03 32.46
N ASN A 300 23.12 -4.58 31.38
CA ASN A 300 23.23 -3.18 31.00
C ASN A 300 21.83 -2.56 30.89
N ILE A 301 21.59 -1.48 31.63
CA ILE A 301 20.36 -0.69 31.52
C ILE A 301 20.41 0.04 30.18
N LEU A 302 19.40 -0.17 29.35
CA LEU A 302 19.28 0.43 28.03
C LEU A 302 18.73 1.86 28.14
N PRO A 303 19.22 2.80 27.31
CA PRO A 303 18.73 4.17 27.26
C PRO A 303 17.30 4.28 26.70
N SER A 304 16.83 3.25 26.00
CA SER A 304 15.50 3.22 25.39
C SER A 304 14.37 3.46 26.39
N ALA A 305 14.45 2.90 27.60
CA ALA A 305 13.47 3.12 28.65
C ALA A 305 13.30 4.61 28.98
N GLN A 306 14.41 5.33 29.13
CA GLN A 306 14.40 6.75 29.48
C GLN A 306 13.94 7.62 28.31
N LEU A 307 14.43 7.36 27.10
CA LEU A 307 14.03 8.10 25.90
C LEU A 307 12.54 7.90 25.55
N MET A 308 12.01 6.69 25.75
CA MET A 308 10.61 6.38 25.48
C MET A 308 9.64 6.87 26.58
N MET A 309 10.12 7.40 27.72
CA MET A 309 9.21 8.03 28.70
C MET A 309 8.56 9.31 28.13
N ASP A 310 9.19 9.95 27.14
CA ASP A 310 8.55 11.05 26.42
C ASP A 310 7.43 10.51 25.51
N LYS A 311 6.19 10.66 25.98
CA LYS A 311 4.99 10.26 25.24
C LYS A 311 4.89 10.92 23.86
N ALA A 312 5.43 12.12 23.66
CA ALA A 312 5.44 12.79 22.36
C ALA A 312 6.41 12.10 21.39
N MET A 313 7.54 11.60 21.89
CA MET A 313 8.49 10.83 21.09
C MET A 313 7.92 9.46 20.71
N VAL A 314 7.33 8.73 21.65
CA VAL A 314 6.69 7.43 21.38
C VAL A 314 5.52 7.59 20.40
N ALA A 315 4.69 8.63 20.58
CA ALA A 315 3.63 8.96 19.64
C ALA A 315 4.18 9.39 18.28
N GLY A 316 5.30 10.11 18.21
CA GLY A 316 5.96 10.48 16.95
C GLY A 316 6.51 9.26 16.19
N ILE A 317 7.10 8.32 16.92
CA ILE A 317 7.52 7.01 16.41
C ILE A 317 6.28 6.28 15.87
N GLN A 318 5.25 6.04 16.69
CA GLN A 318 4.01 5.34 16.30
C GLN A 318 3.20 6.04 15.17
N GLN A 319 3.10 7.38 15.17
CA GLN A 319 2.31 8.14 14.19
C GLN A 319 3.01 8.17 12.83
N ALA A 320 4.32 8.37 12.81
CA ALA A 320 5.08 8.25 11.58
C ALA A 320 5.03 6.81 11.03
N HIS A 321 4.97 5.80 11.91
CA HIS A 321 4.79 4.40 11.53
C HIS A 321 3.43 4.15 10.87
N ALA A 322 2.33 4.68 11.41
CA ALA A 322 0.95 4.41 10.96
C ALA A 322 0.53 5.16 9.68
N GLU A 323 0.94 6.43 9.50
CA GLU A 323 0.49 7.26 8.37
C GLU A 323 1.22 6.95 7.06
N GLN A 324 2.53 6.74 7.12
CA GLN A 324 3.32 6.37 5.93
C GLN A 324 2.99 4.93 5.47
N LEU A 325 2.50 4.08 6.39
CA LEU A 325 2.02 2.72 6.15
C LEU A 325 0.79 2.67 5.24
N ALA A 326 -0.16 3.57 5.43
CA ALA A 326 -1.38 3.61 4.63
C ALA A 326 -1.10 4.00 3.17
N ASN A 327 -0.08 4.85 2.94
CA ASN A 327 0.19 5.46 1.64
C ASN A 327 1.10 4.63 0.72
N MET A 328 1.89 3.69 1.27
CA MET A 328 2.84 2.88 0.51
C MET A 328 2.38 1.45 0.22
N ARG A 329 1.14 1.11 0.57
CA ARG A 329 0.59 -0.24 0.37
C ARG A 329 0.08 -0.42 -1.06
N ILE A 330 0.67 -1.36 -1.80
CA ILE A 330 0.05 -1.88 -3.01
C ILE A 330 -0.99 -2.91 -2.56
N GLN A 331 -2.27 -2.53 -2.61
CA GLN A 331 -3.35 -3.48 -2.37
C GLN A 331 -3.26 -4.62 -3.41
N ASP A 332 -3.38 -5.88 -2.95
CA ASP A 332 -3.72 -7.03 -3.80
C ASP A 332 -5.16 -6.88 -4.31
N LEU A 333 -5.43 -5.81 -5.06
CA LEU A 333 -6.61 -5.71 -5.88
C LEU A 333 -6.39 -6.65 -7.06
N LYS A 334 -6.79 -7.92 -6.92
CA LYS A 334 -7.29 -8.67 -8.08
C LYS A 334 -8.52 -7.90 -8.56
N VAL A 335 -8.32 -6.90 -9.41
CA VAL A 335 -9.41 -6.29 -10.15
C VAL A 335 -9.85 -7.34 -11.16
N SER A 336 -10.83 -8.16 -10.79
CA SER A 336 -11.60 -8.89 -11.78
C SER A 336 -12.50 -7.86 -12.46
N LEU A 337 -12.23 -7.57 -13.73
CA LEU A 337 -13.17 -6.80 -14.53
C LEU A 337 -14.52 -7.53 -14.47
N LYS A 338 -15.59 -6.81 -14.10
CA LYS A 338 -16.92 -7.40 -14.21
C LYS A 338 -17.15 -7.75 -15.70
N PRO A 339 -17.90 -8.82 -16.02
CA PRO A 339 -18.30 -9.11 -17.38
C PRO A 339 -18.90 -7.86 -18.05
N LEU A 340 -18.56 -7.59 -19.32
CA LEU A 340 -18.86 -6.33 -20.02
C LEU A 340 -20.34 -5.91 -19.95
N HIS A 341 -21.25 -6.89 -19.86
CA HIS A 341 -22.70 -6.68 -19.72
C HIS A 341 -23.15 -6.14 -18.35
N SER A 342 -22.32 -6.29 -17.31
CA SER A 342 -22.60 -5.91 -15.91
C SER A 342 -21.78 -4.70 -15.42
N VAL A 343 -20.93 -4.13 -16.30
CA VAL A 343 -20.11 -2.96 -16.00
C VAL A 343 -20.88 -1.70 -16.36
N ASN A 344 -21.09 -0.82 -15.37
CA ASN A 344 -21.66 0.50 -15.60
C ASN A 344 -20.56 1.57 -15.51
N ASN A 345 -19.85 1.79 -16.62
CA ASN A 345 -18.74 2.74 -16.72
C ASN A 345 -19.06 3.83 -17.76
N PRO A 346 -18.85 5.13 -17.47
CA PRO A 346 -19.11 6.23 -18.39
C PRO A 346 -18.45 6.07 -19.78
N ILE A 347 -17.23 5.51 -19.84
CA ILE A 347 -16.49 5.26 -21.09
C ILE A 347 -17.13 4.12 -21.88
N LEU A 348 -17.60 3.06 -21.22
CA LEU A 348 -18.32 1.95 -21.87
C LEU A 348 -19.72 2.39 -22.34
N ARG A 349 -20.40 3.28 -21.60
CA ARG A 349 -21.63 3.93 -22.07
C ARG A 349 -21.35 4.72 -23.34
N LYS A 350 -20.31 5.55 -23.34
CA LYS A 350 -19.90 6.34 -24.51
C LYS A 350 -19.54 5.46 -25.71
N ARG A 351 -18.85 4.33 -25.50
CA ARG A 351 -18.49 3.36 -26.56
C ARG A 351 -19.64 2.46 -27.03
N LYS A 352 -20.62 2.14 -26.18
CA LYS A 352 -21.87 1.47 -26.59
C LYS A 352 -22.76 2.40 -27.42
N LEU A 353 -22.77 3.70 -27.09
CA LEU A 353 -23.45 4.73 -27.87
C LEU A 353 -22.73 5.01 -29.21
N LEU A 354 -21.40 4.85 -29.26
CA LEU A 354 -20.56 5.03 -30.47
C LEU A 354 -20.42 3.75 -31.34
N GLY A 355 -21.30 2.75 -31.16
CA GLY A 355 -21.39 1.49 -31.91
C GLY A 355 -20.23 1.16 -32.87
N THR A 356 -19.28 0.33 -32.42
CA THR A 356 -18.44 -0.39 -33.38
C THR A 356 -19.26 -1.54 -33.95
N LYS A 357 -19.76 -1.36 -35.19
CA LYS A 357 -20.27 -2.47 -36.00
C LYS A 357 -19.11 -3.43 -36.26
N PRO A 358 -19.21 -4.73 -35.90
CA PRO A 358 -18.42 -5.75 -36.57
C PRO A 358 -18.84 -5.75 -38.05
N LYS A 359 -17.86 -5.75 -38.95
CA LYS A 359 -18.11 -6.20 -40.32
C LYS A 359 -18.48 -7.68 -40.23
N ASP A 360 -19.77 -7.98 -40.35
CA ASP A 360 -20.33 -9.00 -41.24
C ASP A 360 -21.82 -9.18 -40.94
N GLY A 361 -22.65 -8.90 -41.95
CA GLY A 361 -24.00 -9.47 -42.10
C GLY A 361 -25.13 -8.92 -41.22
N VAL A 362 -26.22 -8.56 -41.89
CA VAL A 362 -27.59 -8.31 -41.38
C VAL A 362 -27.90 -6.86 -40.98
N TYR A 363 -28.59 -6.20 -41.92
CA TYR A 363 -29.34 -4.96 -41.78
C TYR A 363 -30.39 -5.05 -40.66
N ILE A 364 -30.48 -4.01 -39.82
CA ILE A 364 -31.76 -3.43 -39.39
C ILE A 364 -31.58 -1.90 -39.35
N HIS A 365 -32.46 -1.22 -40.08
CA HIS A 365 -32.61 0.23 -40.15
C HIS A 365 -33.28 0.72 -38.84
N ASP A 366 -32.81 1.82 -38.27
CA ASP A 366 -33.66 2.63 -37.39
C ASP A 366 -33.40 4.12 -37.68
N PRO A 367 -34.39 4.88 -38.17
CA PRO A 367 -34.23 6.26 -38.58
C PRO A 367 -34.74 7.19 -37.48
N GLU A 368 -33.87 7.78 -36.67
CA GLU A 368 -34.17 9.02 -35.93
C GLU A 368 -32.96 9.48 -35.11
N ASN A 369 -32.25 10.50 -35.59
CA ASN A 369 -31.78 11.63 -34.78
C ASN A 369 -30.95 12.59 -35.65
N GLY A 370 -31.62 13.67 -36.08
CA GLY A 370 -30.97 14.83 -36.65
C GLY A 370 -30.38 15.70 -35.54
N SER A 371 -29.08 15.55 -35.26
CA SER A 371 -28.29 16.53 -34.48
C SER A 371 -26.77 16.38 -34.70
N ASN A 372 -26.32 15.94 -35.89
CA ASN A 372 -24.96 15.43 -36.08
C ASN A 372 -23.92 16.44 -36.61
N ASP A 373 -24.32 17.59 -37.15
CA ASP A 373 -23.36 18.46 -37.87
C ASP A 373 -22.43 19.28 -36.96
N SER A 374 -22.85 19.71 -35.77
CA SER A 374 -21.99 20.48 -34.85
C SER A 374 -20.88 19.64 -34.23
N ASN A 375 -21.16 18.36 -33.97
CA ASN A 375 -20.15 17.42 -33.47
C ASN A 375 -19.08 17.13 -34.52
N VAL A 376 -19.47 17.02 -35.80
CA VAL A 376 -18.54 16.83 -36.91
C VAL A 376 -17.66 18.07 -37.10
N ALA A 377 -18.22 19.28 -36.99
CA ALA A 377 -17.45 20.52 -37.11
C ALA A 377 -16.33 20.64 -36.05
N LEU A 378 -16.63 20.30 -34.80
CA LEU A 378 -15.65 20.31 -33.70
C LEU A 378 -14.64 19.17 -33.80
N GLU A 379 -15.04 18.00 -34.30
CA GLU A 379 -14.14 16.88 -34.54
C GLU A 379 -13.06 17.26 -35.57
N LYS A 380 -13.44 17.90 -36.67
CA LYS A 380 -12.48 18.32 -37.71
C LYS A 380 -11.49 19.38 -37.24
N LEU A 381 -11.88 20.29 -36.34
CA LEU A 381 -10.93 21.23 -35.72
C LEU A 381 -9.93 20.52 -34.79
N ARG A 382 -10.35 19.46 -34.10
CA ARG A 382 -9.46 18.67 -33.23
C ARG A 382 -8.44 17.87 -34.04
N ASP A 383 -8.82 17.40 -35.23
CA ASP A 383 -7.89 16.73 -36.15
C ASP A 383 -6.76 17.67 -36.59
N VAL A 384 -7.04 18.96 -36.83
CA VAL A 384 -6.01 19.97 -37.15
C VAL A 384 -5.02 20.13 -35.99
N ILE A 385 -5.51 20.20 -34.75
CA ILE A 385 -4.67 20.29 -33.54
C ILE A 385 -3.78 19.04 -33.43
N ALA A 386 -4.35 17.85 -33.64
CA ALA A 386 -3.61 16.59 -33.58
C ALA A 386 -2.47 16.57 -34.62
N GLN A 387 -2.75 16.99 -35.86
CA GLN A 387 -1.73 17.04 -36.92
C GLN A 387 -0.61 18.06 -36.63
N CYS A 388 -0.92 19.14 -35.90
CA CYS A 388 0.06 20.14 -35.51
C CYS A 388 0.98 19.70 -34.35
N ILE A 389 0.47 18.92 -33.40
CA ILE A 389 1.19 18.52 -32.17
C ILE A 389 1.91 17.17 -32.36
N LEU A 390 1.31 16.24 -33.10
CA LEU A 390 1.82 14.90 -33.33
C LEU A 390 1.88 14.61 -34.85
N PRO A 391 2.86 15.17 -35.59
CA PRO A 391 3.02 14.84 -36.99
C PRO A 391 3.27 13.33 -37.12
N GLN A 392 2.43 12.64 -37.89
CA GLN A 392 2.60 11.21 -38.11
C GLN A 392 3.82 10.98 -39.01
N ALA A 393 4.92 10.53 -38.42
CA ALA A 393 6.14 10.20 -39.13
C ALA A 393 5.96 8.92 -39.97
N GLY A 394 5.40 9.08 -41.18
CA GLY A 394 5.40 8.08 -42.25
C GLY A 394 6.45 8.44 -43.29
N LYS A 395 7.26 7.47 -43.73
CA LYS A 395 8.28 7.67 -44.76
C LYS A 395 7.63 8.13 -46.07
N GLY A 396 7.83 9.40 -46.44
CA GLY A 396 7.66 9.90 -47.81
C GLY A 396 6.45 10.80 -48.08
N GLU A 397 5.59 11.10 -47.09
CA GLU A 397 4.47 12.02 -47.27
C GLU A 397 4.85 13.44 -46.83
N ASN A 398 4.48 14.44 -47.64
CA ASN A 398 4.78 15.84 -47.37
C ASN A 398 3.87 16.34 -46.24
N GLU A 399 4.40 16.52 -45.03
CA GLU A 399 3.61 16.85 -43.83
C GLU A 399 2.78 18.14 -43.98
N ASP A 400 3.24 19.09 -44.80
CA ASP A 400 2.53 20.32 -45.10
C ASP A 400 1.30 20.07 -45.99
N GLU A 401 1.35 19.08 -46.87
CA GLU A 401 0.22 18.63 -47.68
C GLU A 401 -0.85 17.99 -46.80
N LYS A 402 -0.44 17.17 -45.83
CA LYS A 402 -1.36 16.56 -44.86
C LYS A 402 -2.02 17.59 -43.95
N LEU A 403 -1.26 18.60 -43.52
CA LEU A 403 -1.83 19.71 -42.76
C LEU A 403 -2.85 20.50 -43.59
N ASN A 404 -2.58 20.72 -44.88
CA ASN A 404 -3.52 21.36 -45.79
C ASN A 404 -4.82 20.54 -45.96
N GLU A 405 -4.74 19.21 -46.12
CA GLU A 405 -5.91 18.33 -46.23
C GLU A 405 -6.81 18.41 -44.99
N VAL A 406 -6.22 18.24 -43.81
CA VAL A 406 -6.97 18.25 -42.55
C VAL A 406 -7.58 19.64 -42.29
N MET A 407 -6.85 20.70 -42.65
CA MET A 407 -7.36 22.08 -42.54
C MET A 407 -8.47 22.39 -43.55
N GLN A 408 -8.43 21.84 -44.76
CA GLN A 408 -9.53 21.96 -45.73
C GLN A 408 -10.81 21.33 -45.23
N GLU A 409 -10.72 20.13 -44.62
CA GLU A 409 -11.89 19.48 -44.03
C GLU A 409 -12.45 20.31 -42.88
N ALA A 410 -11.60 20.80 -41.97
CA ALA A 410 -12.03 21.67 -40.88
C ALA A 410 -12.67 22.97 -41.38
N TRP A 411 -12.10 23.59 -42.42
CA TRP A 411 -12.62 24.81 -43.04
C TRP A 411 -14.01 24.60 -43.66
N LYS A 412 -14.27 23.45 -44.28
CA LYS A 412 -15.57 23.13 -44.90
C LYS A 412 -16.72 23.18 -43.90
N TYR A 413 -16.51 22.67 -42.68
CA TYR A 413 -17.55 22.61 -41.65
C TYR A 413 -17.58 23.85 -40.73
N ASN A 414 -16.54 24.68 -40.75
CA ASN A 414 -16.39 25.82 -39.83
C ASN A 414 -16.28 27.19 -40.54
N ARG A 415 -16.65 27.27 -41.83
CA ARG A 415 -16.44 28.47 -42.66
C ARG A 415 -17.18 29.72 -42.15
N GLU A 416 -18.26 29.54 -41.39
CA GLU A 416 -19.04 30.64 -40.81
C GLU A 416 -18.47 31.18 -39.49
N CYS A 417 -17.48 30.51 -38.90
CA CYS A 417 -16.82 30.97 -37.68
C CYS A 417 -15.89 32.15 -37.98
N LYS A 418 -16.28 33.36 -37.55
CA LYS A 418 -15.52 34.59 -37.78
C LYS A 418 -14.09 34.52 -37.23
N LEU A 419 -13.91 34.04 -35.99
CA LEU A 419 -12.60 33.93 -35.36
C LEU A 419 -11.66 33.02 -36.16
N LEU A 420 -12.18 31.90 -36.69
CA LEU A 420 -11.40 30.99 -37.54
C LEU A 420 -10.99 31.65 -38.86
N ARG A 421 -11.90 32.40 -39.51
CA ARG A 421 -11.59 33.13 -40.75
C ARG A 421 -10.50 34.17 -40.56
N ASP A 422 -10.64 35.00 -39.53
CA ASP A 422 -9.70 36.08 -39.21
C ASP A 422 -8.32 35.50 -38.87
N THR A 423 -8.31 34.39 -38.13
CA THR A 423 -7.07 33.66 -37.78
C THR A 423 -6.38 33.12 -39.03
N LEU A 424 -7.09 32.38 -39.88
CA LEU A 424 -6.47 31.71 -41.03
C LEU A 424 -5.92 32.70 -42.06
N GLN A 425 -6.51 33.91 -42.15
CA GLN A 425 -5.94 34.98 -42.96
C GLN A 425 -4.54 35.41 -42.49
N SER A 426 -4.28 35.39 -41.17
CA SER A 426 -2.96 35.68 -40.59
C SER A 426 -1.91 34.59 -40.83
N PHE A 427 -2.33 33.38 -41.23
CA PHE A 427 -1.46 32.26 -41.61
C PHE A 427 -1.36 32.07 -43.13
N SER A 428 -1.78 33.06 -43.92
CA SER A 428 -1.77 33.00 -45.39
C SER A 428 -2.56 31.82 -45.96
N TRP A 429 -3.71 31.48 -45.34
CA TRP A 429 -4.64 30.49 -45.86
C TRP A 429 -5.48 31.05 -47.01
N ASN A 430 -5.41 30.43 -48.18
CA ASN A 430 -6.15 30.86 -49.37
C ASN A 430 -7.49 30.12 -49.59
N GLY A 431 -7.92 29.29 -48.64
CA GLY A 431 -9.12 28.46 -48.75
C GLY A 431 -8.87 27.05 -49.30
N ARG A 432 -7.68 26.78 -49.85
CA ARG A 432 -7.23 25.43 -50.26
C ARG A 432 -5.94 25.02 -49.56
N GLY A 433 -5.05 25.94 -49.26
CA GLY A 433 -3.79 25.63 -48.61
C GLY A 433 -3.17 26.86 -47.98
N PHE A 434 -2.20 26.63 -47.11
CA PHE A 434 -1.31 27.67 -46.62
C PHE A 434 -0.28 28.00 -47.71
N THR A 435 -0.17 29.27 -48.09
CA THR A 435 0.80 29.70 -49.12
C THR A 435 2.19 29.94 -48.55
N ASP A 436 2.29 30.15 -47.22
CA ASP A 436 3.53 30.35 -46.48
C ASP A 436 3.73 29.25 -45.44
N LYS A 437 4.96 29.15 -44.91
CA LYS A 437 5.29 28.18 -43.85
C LYS A 437 4.50 28.49 -42.58
N VAL A 438 3.79 27.50 -42.07
CA VAL A 438 2.90 27.62 -40.90
C VAL A 438 3.65 27.32 -39.60
N ASP A 439 3.53 28.20 -38.62
CA ASP A 439 3.85 27.89 -37.23
C ASP A 439 2.75 26.99 -36.63
N ARG A 440 3.03 25.68 -36.59
CA ARG A 440 2.06 24.65 -36.22
C ARG A 440 1.61 24.73 -34.76
N LEU A 441 2.51 25.11 -33.84
CA LEU A 441 2.15 25.24 -32.42
C LEU A 441 1.21 26.43 -32.21
N LYS A 442 1.50 27.54 -32.90
CA LYS A 442 0.65 28.73 -32.85
C LYS A 442 -0.71 28.49 -33.53
N LEU A 443 -0.75 27.75 -34.64
CA LEU A 443 -2.00 27.36 -35.28
C LEU A 443 -2.84 26.46 -34.35
N ALA A 444 -2.24 25.47 -33.68
CA ALA A 444 -2.95 24.59 -32.76
C ALA A 444 -3.55 25.34 -31.56
N GLU A 445 -2.83 26.31 -31.01
CA GLU A 445 -3.31 27.10 -29.87
C GLU A 445 -4.52 27.96 -30.25
N ILE A 446 -4.53 28.55 -31.43
CA ILE A 446 -5.64 29.40 -31.86
C ILE A 446 -6.85 28.56 -32.31
N VAL A 447 -6.63 27.44 -33.00
CA VAL A 447 -7.72 26.49 -33.32
C VAL A 447 -8.38 25.94 -32.06
N LYS A 448 -7.61 25.77 -30.97
CA LYS A 448 -8.16 25.40 -29.66
C LYS A 448 -9.05 26.51 -29.09
N GLN A 449 -8.68 27.78 -29.22
CA GLN A 449 -9.52 28.91 -28.80
C GLN A 449 -10.84 28.98 -29.60
N VAL A 450 -10.79 28.68 -30.90
CA VAL A 450 -11.99 28.57 -31.75
C VAL A 450 -12.93 27.46 -31.25
N ILE A 451 -12.39 26.30 -30.88
CA ILE A 451 -13.20 25.21 -30.30
C ILE A 451 -13.84 25.66 -28.99
N GLU A 452 -13.08 26.30 -28.10
CA GLU A 452 -13.57 26.77 -26.81
C GLU A 452 -14.71 27.79 -26.98
N GLU A 453 -14.60 28.73 -27.91
CA GLU A 453 -15.63 29.73 -28.23
C GLU A 453 -16.90 29.07 -28.82
N GLN A 454 -16.76 28.10 -29.74
CA GLN A 454 -17.89 27.38 -30.32
C GLN A 454 -18.61 26.46 -29.32
N THR A 455 -17.89 25.89 -28.34
CA THR A 455 -18.52 25.13 -27.25
C THR A 455 -19.26 26.05 -26.27
N ASN A 456 -18.70 27.21 -25.93
CA ASN A 456 -19.32 28.14 -24.98
C ASN A 456 -20.57 28.84 -25.56
N SER A 457 -20.61 29.06 -26.88
CA SER A 457 -21.78 29.63 -27.56
C SER A 457 -22.95 28.64 -27.68
N HIS A 458 -22.69 27.33 -27.66
CA HIS A 458 -23.73 26.29 -27.58
C HIS A 458 -24.31 26.10 -26.18
N ASP A 459 -23.58 26.43 -25.11
CA ASP A 459 -24.07 26.38 -23.73
C ASP A 459 -24.89 27.63 -23.33
N SER A 460 -25.00 28.62 -24.23
CA SER A 460 -25.67 29.92 -24.00
C SER A 460 -26.99 30.11 -24.77
N GLN A 461 -27.51 29.08 -25.45
CA GLN A 461 -28.81 29.09 -26.16
C GLN A 461 -29.81 28.11 -25.57
#